data_AF-A0AAV8Y707-F1
#
_entry.id   AF-A0AAV8Y707-F1
#
_cell.length_a   1.000
_cell.length_b   1.000
_cell.length_c   1.000
_cell.angle_alpha   90.00
_cell.angle_beta   90.00
_cell.angle_gamma   90.00
#
_symmetry.space_group_name_H-M   'P 1'
#
loop_
_entity.id
_entity.type
_entity.pdbx_description
1 polymer ?
#
loop_
_entity_poly.entity_id
_entity_poly.type
_entity_poly.pdbx_seq_one_letter_code
_entity_poly.pdbx_strand_id
1 'polypeptide(L)'
;MNKPYIYGPTSQGERIQILQNFKFNPKVNTIFVSKVADTSFDLPEANVLIQISSHGGSRRQEAQRLGRILRAKKGAIAEEYNAFFYTLVSQDTMEMNYSRKRQRFLVNQGYSYKVITKLAGMDEEPDLLYKTREEQGQLLQQVLAASDIDCEDERIPGEGGPRSGGSVTRRVGNLASLSGADDAVYYEYKKPANLNKHPLFKKFRY
;
A
#
# COMPACT_ATOMS: atom_id res chain seq x y z
N MET A 1 13.91 -0.09 6.32
CA MET A 1 14.22 -0.96 5.15
C MET A 1 14.77 -0.22 3.91
N ASN A 2 14.95 1.12 3.89
CA ASN A 2 15.58 1.85 2.78
C ASN A 2 15.11 1.47 1.35
N LYS A 3 13.82 1.20 1.18
CA LYS A 3 13.21 0.96 -0.13
C LYS A 3 12.37 2.17 -0.56
N PRO A 4 12.14 2.33 -1.87
CA PRO A 4 11.21 3.33 -2.37
C PRO A 4 9.80 3.16 -1.81
N TYR A 5 9.09 4.27 -1.60
CA TYR A 5 7.71 4.24 -1.14
C TYR A 5 6.85 5.32 -1.80
N ILE A 6 5.57 5.02 -2.00
CA ILE A 6 4.56 5.95 -2.53
C ILE A 6 3.42 6.06 -1.51
N TYR A 7 3.05 7.29 -1.17
CA TYR A 7 1.99 7.61 -0.22
C TYR A 7 1.20 8.86 -0.67
N GLY A 8 0.14 9.26 0.04
CA GLY A 8 -0.80 10.33 -0.36
C GLY A 8 -0.10 11.60 -0.89
N PRO A 9 0.74 12.25 -0.07
CA PRO A 9 1.51 13.44 -0.44
C PRO A 9 2.58 13.29 -1.54
N THR A 10 2.90 12.07 -2.01
CA THR A 10 3.93 11.90 -3.06
C THR A 10 3.48 12.56 -4.37
N SER A 11 4.33 13.44 -4.94
CA SER A 11 4.03 14.15 -6.19
C SER A 11 3.91 13.21 -7.39
N GLN A 12 3.13 13.58 -8.41
CA GLN A 12 2.96 12.73 -9.61
C GLN A 12 4.28 12.45 -10.34
N GLY A 13 5.15 13.47 -10.47
CA GLY A 13 6.47 13.29 -11.09
C GLY A 13 7.32 12.26 -10.34
N GLU A 14 7.32 12.30 -9.02
CA GLU A 14 8.04 11.33 -8.18
C GLU A 14 7.44 9.92 -8.27
N ARG A 15 6.10 9.81 -8.28
CA ARG A 15 5.42 8.52 -8.50
C ARG A 15 5.86 7.87 -9.80
N ILE A 16 5.82 8.61 -10.91
CA ILE A 16 6.23 8.12 -12.23
C ILE A 16 7.68 7.64 -12.20
N GLN A 17 8.59 8.40 -11.59
CA GLN A 17 10.00 8.02 -11.48
C GLN A 17 10.20 6.74 -10.65
N ILE A 18 9.51 6.58 -9.53
CA ILE A 18 9.57 5.37 -8.70
C ILE A 18 9.07 4.16 -9.49
N LEU A 19 7.92 4.29 -10.17
CA LEU A 19 7.33 3.19 -10.95
C LEU A 19 8.18 2.81 -12.17
N GLN A 20 8.76 3.79 -12.87
CA GLN A 20 9.69 3.53 -13.99
C GLN A 20 10.95 2.82 -13.50
N ASN A 21 11.52 3.24 -12.37
CA ASN A 21 12.66 2.54 -11.79
C ASN A 21 12.30 1.11 -11.40
N PHE A 22 11.17 0.88 -10.74
CA PHE A 22 10.75 -0.47 -10.41
C PHE A 22 10.53 -1.36 -11.64
N LYS A 23 10.00 -0.79 -12.74
CA LYS A 23 9.72 -1.53 -13.98
C LYS A 23 10.97 -1.86 -14.81
N PHE A 24 11.91 -0.92 -14.92
CA PHE A 24 13.01 -1.02 -15.89
C PHE A 24 14.39 -1.15 -15.25
N ASN A 25 14.55 -0.77 -13.98
CA ASN A 25 15.83 -0.86 -13.29
C ASN A 25 15.90 -2.15 -12.47
N PRO A 26 16.69 -3.15 -12.89
CA PRO A 26 16.80 -4.43 -12.17
C PRO A 26 17.37 -4.29 -10.75
N LYS A 27 17.99 -3.14 -10.42
CA LYS A 27 18.47 -2.84 -9.06
C LYS A 27 17.34 -2.45 -8.09
N VAL A 28 16.13 -2.18 -8.58
CA VAL A 28 14.96 -1.77 -7.79
C VAL A 28 13.85 -2.80 -7.96
N ASN A 29 13.86 -3.82 -7.11
CA ASN A 29 12.91 -4.94 -7.14
C ASN A 29 11.86 -4.89 -6.01
N THR A 30 11.81 -3.81 -5.24
CA THR A 30 10.88 -3.65 -4.12
C THR A 30 10.46 -2.20 -4.02
N ILE A 31 9.15 -1.98 -3.90
CA ILE A 31 8.55 -0.69 -3.58
C ILE A 31 7.50 -0.91 -2.48
N PHE A 32 7.31 0.09 -1.63
CA PHE A 32 6.18 0.16 -0.72
C PHE A 32 5.14 1.10 -1.30
N VAL A 33 3.87 0.76 -1.15
CA VAL A 33 2.77 1.62 -1.58
C VAL A 33 1.72 1.65 -0.48
N SER A 34 1.19 2.83 -0.18
CA SER A 34 0.04 2.98 0.70
C SER A 34 -1.26 2.68 -0.05
N LYS A 35 -2.41 2.96 0.60
CA LYS A 35 -3.75 2.82 0.03
C LYS A 35 -3.96 3.59 -1.29
N VAL A 36 -3.10 4.57 -1.61
CA VAL A 36 -3.14 5.30 -2.89
C VAL A 36 -3.03 4.39 -4.12
N ALA A 37 -2.43 3.21 -3.98
CA ALA A 37 -2.35 2.23 -5.06
C ALA A 37 -3.71 1.63 -5.45
N ASP A 38 -4.75 1.82 -4.65
CA ASP A 38 -6.06 1.22 -4.88
C ASP A 38 -6.91 1.96 -5.92
N THR A 39 -6.66 3.26 -6.10
CA THR A 39 -7.52 4.14 -6.89
C THR A 39 -6.79 4.93 -7.96
N SER A 40 -5.52 5.25 -7.76
CA SER A 40 -4.94 6.45 -8.37
C SER A 40 -3.91 6.22 -9.47
N PHE A 41 -3.46 4.97 -9.73
CA PHE A 41 -2.48 4.68 -10.79
C PHE A 41 -2.34 3.18 -11.08
N ASP A 42 -1.95 2.85 -12.32
CA ASP A 42 -1.60 1.49 -12.72
C ASP A 42 -0.26 1.08 -12.11
N LEU A 43 -0.30 0.13 -11.19
CA LEU A 43 0.92 -0.51 -10.70
C LEU A 43 1.55 -1.35 -11.83
N PRO A 44 2.88 -1.27 -12.01
CA PRO A 44 3.61 -2.13 -12.93
C PRO A 44 3.48 -3.60 -12.51
N GLU A 45 3.63 -4.48 -13.49
CA GLU A 45 3.55 -5.92 -13.31
C GLU A 45 4.53 -6.39 -12.23
N ALA A 46 4.02 -7.06 -11.19
CA ALA A 46 4.83 -7.62 -10.11
C ALA A 46 4.59 -9.12 -10.00
N ASN A 47 5.63 -9.87 -9.63
CA ASN A 47 5.53 -11.31 -9.39
C ASN A 47 5.16 -11.64 -7.95
N VAL A 48 5.45 -10.75 -7.01
CA VAL A 48 5.17 -10.95 -5.58
C VAL A 48 4.49 -9.71 -5.03
N LEU A 49 3.37 -9.92 -4.35
CA LEU A 49 2.65 -8.88 -3.62
C LEU A 49 2.56 -9.28 -2.14
N ILE A 50 2.92 -8.36 -1.26
CA ILE A 50 2.83 -8.53 0.19
C ILE A 50 1.89 -7.47 0.75
N GLN A 51 0.85 -7.89 1.45
CA GLN A 51 -0.13 -7.04 2.11
C GLN A 51 0.01 -7.18 3.64
N ILE A 52 0.26 -6.07 4.33
CA ILE A 52 0.64 -6.07 5.76
C ILE A 52 -0.54 -5.75 6.69
N SER A 53 -1.52 -4.98 6.22
CA SER A 53 -2.74 -4.67 6.95
C SER A 53 -3.93 -4.71 6.01
N SER A 54 -5.05 -5.24 6.49
CA SER A 54 -6.30 -5.18 5.74
C SER A 54 -7.49 -5.22 6.69
N HIS A 55 -7.95 -4.02 7.02
CA HIS A 55 -9.21 -3.82 7.72
C HIS A 55 -10.28 -3.44 6.71
N GLY A 56 -11.30 -4.30 6.56
CA GLY A 56 -12.45 -3.99 5.73
C GLY A 56 -12.12 -3.83 4.24
N GLY A 57 -13.16 -3.64 3.44
CA GLY A 57 -13.07 -3.54 1.98
C GLY A 57 -13.79 -4.67 1.24
N SER A 58 -14.06 -4.45 -0.04
CA SER A 58 -14.73 -5.42 -0.89
C SER A 58 -13.76 -6.52 -1.33
N ARG A 59 -13.99 -7.76 -0.88
CA ARG A 59 -13.24 -8.95 -1.30
C ARG A 59 -13.17 -9.11 -2.82
N ARG A 60 -14.22 -8.68 -3.51
CA ARG A 60 -14.28 -8.70 -4.99
C ARG A 60 -13.30 -7.70 -5.60
N GLN A 61 -13.22 -6.47 -5.06
CA GLN A 61 -12.27 -5.47 -5.51
C GLN A 61 -10.83 -5.91 -5.22
N GLU A 62 -10.59 -6.50 -4.05
CA GLU A 62 -9.29 -7.04 -3.67
C GLU A 62 -8.82 -8.10 -4.68
N ALA A 63 -9.63 -9.11 -5.00
CA ALA A 63 -9.24 -10.11 -5.99
C ALA A 63 -9.05 -9.56 -7.41
N GLN A 64 -9.86 -8.58 -7.83
CA GLN A 64 -9.64 -7.88 -9.11
C GLN A 64 -8.31 -7.12 -9.11
N ARG A 65 -7.97 -6.46 -8.00
CA ARG A 65 -6.68 -5.77 -7.80
C ARG A 65 -5.53 -6.77 -7.86
N LEU A 66 -5.63 -7.91 -7.19
CA LEU A 66 -4.63 -8.97 -7.25
C LEU A 66 -4.38 -9.42 -8.70
N GLY A 67 -5.44 -9.67 -9.47
CA GLY A 67 -5.35 -10.09 -10.87
C GLY A 67 -4.73 -9.04 -11.81
N ARG A 68 -4.83 -7.74 -11.48
CA ARG A 68 -4.18 -6.67 -12.26
C ARG A 68 -2.69 -6.54 -11.95
N ILE A 69 -2.31 -6.69 -10.68
CA ILE A 69 -0.94 -6.49 -10.21
C ILE A 69 -0.07 -7.71 -10.49
N LEU A 70 -0.58 -8.90 -10.16
CA LEU A 70 0.17 -10.15 -10.24
C LEU A 70 0.17 -10.66 -11.67
N ARG A 71 1.37 -10.79 -12.23
CA ARG A 71 1.56 -11.44 -13.53
C ARG A 71 2.60 -12.54 -13.44
N ALA A 72 2.36 -13.61 -14.20
CA ALA A 72 3.34 -14.67 -14.35
C ALA A 72 4.63 -14.11 -14.96
N LYS A 73 5.76 -14.56 -14.44
CA LYS A 73 7.07 -14.25 -15.01
C LYS A 73 7.15 -14.76 -16.45
N LYS A 74 7.51 -13.89 -17.41
CA LYS A 74 7.71 -14.29 -18.81
C LYS A 74 8.81 -15.36 -18.90
N GLY A 75 8.51 -16.47 -19.59
CA GLY A 75 9.46 -17.58 -19.80
C GLY A 75 9.52 -18.62 -18.69
N ALA A 76 8.63 -18.55 -17.69
CA ALA A 76 8.51 -19.62 -16.71
C ALA A 76 7.78 -20.84 -17.29
N ILE A 77 8.27 -22.03 -16.95
CA ILE A 77 7.69 -23.31 -17.39
C ILE A 77 6.26 -23.39 -16.81
N ALA A 78 5.30 -23.78 -17.63
CA ALA A 78 3.87 -23.68 -17.35
C ALA A 78 3.39 -24.51 -16.12
N GLU A 79 4.26 -25.35 -15.56
CA GLU A 79 3.93 -26.27 -14.46
C GLU A 79 4.18 -25.67 -13.07
N GLU A 80 4.83 -24.51 -12.94
CA GLU A 80 5.14 -23.89 -11.64
C GLU A 80 4.35 -22.59 -11.37
N TYR A 81 4.09 -22.33 -10.08
CA TYR A 81 3.45 -21.09 -9.62
C TYR A 81 4.38 -19.89 -9.84
N ASN A 82 3.97 -18.97 -10.72
CA ASN A 82 4.82 -17.87 -11.19
C ASN A 82 4.47 -16.49 -10.60
N ALA A 83 3.50 -16.45 -9.67
CA ALA A 83 3.10 -15.26 -8.96
C ALA A 83 2.62 -15.60 -7.55
N PHE A 84 3.03 -14.82 -6.55
CA PHE A 84 2.73 -15.05 -5.14
C PHE A 84 2.05 -13.85 -4.49
N PHE A 85 1.01 -14.15 -3.72
CA PHE A 85 0.33 -13.17 -2.89
C PHE A 85 0.46 -13.58 -1.42
N TYR A 86 1.09 -12.71 -0.62
CA TYR A 86 1.22 -12.87 0.82
C TYR A 86 0.34 -11.86 1.54
N THR A 87 -0.37 -12.32 2.55
CA THR A 87 -1.03 -11.47 3.55
C THR A 87 -0.40 -11.77 4.90
N LEU A 88 0.13 -10.75 5.57
CA LEU A 88 0.51 -10.85 6.97
C LEU A 88 -0.76 -10.68 7.81
N VAL A 89 -0.89 -11.49 8.85
CA VAL A 89 -2.07 -11.52 9.71
C VAL A 89 -1.58 -11.67 11.15
N SER A 90 -1.93 -10.70 11.98
CA SER A 90 -1.65 -10.73 13.41
C SER A 90 -2.58 -11.74 14.08
N GLN A 91 -1.99 -12.77 14.69
CA GLN A 91 -2.75 -13.81 15.40
C GLN A 91 -3.50 -13.22 16.59
N ASP A 92 -4.62 -13.84 16.94
CA ASP A 92 -5.50 -13.42 18.05
C ASP A 92 -6.04 -11.98 17.97
N THR A 93 -6.03 -11.40 16.76
CA THR A 93 -6.66 -10.11 16.46
C THR A 93 -7.89 -10.24 15.56
N MET A 94 -8.61 -9.14 15.35
CA MET A 94 -9.72 -9.06 14.40
C MET A 94 -9.29 -9.42 12.96
N GLU A 95 -8.01 -9.27 12.60
CA GLU A 95 -7.48 -9.62 11.27
C GLU A 95 -7.71 -11.11 10.93
N MET A 96 -7.72 -11.99 11.92
CA MET A 96 -8.00 -13.42 11.74
C MET A 96 -9.38 -13.68 11.14
N ASN A 97 -10.39 -12.90 11.56
CA ASN A 97 -11.76 -13.04 11.04
C ASN A 97 -11.86 -12.58 9.58
N TYR A 98 -11.14 -11.51 9.22
CA TYR A 98 -11.06 -11.03 7.83
C TYR A 98 -10.30 -12.03 6.95
N SER A 99 -9.18 -12.56 7.45
CA SER A 99 -8.36 -13.58 6.78
C SER A 99 -9.17 -14.85 6.43
N ARG A 100 -9.98 -15.38 7.36
CA ARG A 100 -10.87 -16.53 7.08
C ARG A 100 -11.88 -16.24 5.97
N LYS A 101 -12.48 -15.04 5.97
CA LYS A 101 -13.44 -14.62 4.92
C LYS A 101 -12.75 -14.43 3.57
N ARG A 102 -11.50 -13.97 3.55
CA ARG A 102 -10.65 -13.84 2.35
C ARG A 102 -10.26 -15.20 1.80
N GLN A 103 -9.78 -16.11 2.65
CA GLN A 103 -9.43 -17.48 2.27
C GLN A 103 -10.61 -18.15 1.56
N ARG A 104 -11.81 -18.13 2.17
CA ARG A 104 -13.01 -18.72 1.57
C ARG A 104 -13.33 -18.10 0.21
N PHE A 105 -13.18 -16.78 0.08
CA PHE A 105 -13.44 -16.10 -1.18
C PHE A 105 -12.42 -16.47 -2.26
N LEU A 106 -11.12 -16.46 -1.97
CA LEU A 106 -10.06 -16.79 -2.92
C LEU A 106 -10.13 -18.24 -3.39
N VAL A 107 -10.38 -19.18 -2.47
CA VAL A 107 -10.57 -20.60 -2.80
C VAL A 107 -11.79 -20.78 -3.72
N ASN A 108 -12.89 -20.08 -3.44
CA ASN A 108 -14.09 -20.13 -4.31
C ASN A 108 -13.84 -19.55 -5.71
N GLN A 109 -12.84 -18.69 -5.90
CA GLN A 109 -12.43 -18.18 -7.21
C GLN A 109 -11.37 -19.07 -7.89
N GLY A 110 -10.97 -20.18 -7.27
CA GLY A 110 -10.01 -21.13 -7.83
C GLY A 110 -8.55 -20.82 -7.53
N TYR A 111 -8.24 -19.86 -6.64
CA TYR A 111 -6.87 -19.60 -6.24
C TYR A 111 -6.35 -20.67 -5.27
N SER A 112 -5.10 -21.10 -5.47
CA SER A 112 -4.37 -21.90 -4.47
C SER A 112 -4.07 -21.04 -3.25
N TYR A 113 -4.35 -21.58 -2.06
CA TYR A 113 -4.20 -20.86 -0.79
C TYR A 113 -3.52 -21.74 0.25
N LYS A 114 -2.47 -21.22 0.89
CA LYS A 114 -1.74 -21.90 1.95
C LYS A 114 -1.58 -20.97 3.15
N VAL A 115 -1.90 -21.48 4.34
CA VAL A 115 -1.60 -20.81 5.61
C VAL A 115 -0.19 -21.21 6.03
N ILE A 116 0.67 -20.22 6.31
CA ILE A 116 2.04 -20.41 6.76
C ILE A 116 2.15 -19.80 8.16
N THR A 117 2.46 -20.62 9.16
CA THR A 117 2.62 -20.18 10.57
C THR A 117 4.07 -19.90 10.93
N LYS A 118 5.00 -20.62 10.30
CA LYS A 118 6.45 -20.44 10.46
C LYS A 118 7.09 -20.39 9.09
N LEU A 119 7.94 -19.40 8.87
CA LEU A 119 8.76 -19.30 7.67
C LEU A 119 10.08 -20.02 7.93
N ALA A 120 10.42 -20.99 7.08
CA ALA A 120 11.66 -21.75 7.21
C ALA A 120 12.88 -20.82 7.09
N GLY A 121 13.87 -21.00 7.97
CA GLY A 121 15.12 -20.21 7.98
C GLY A 121 14.98 -18.79 8.54
N MET A 122 13.80 -18.36 9.01
CA MET A 122 13.63 -17.00 9.54
C MET A 122 14.48 -16.73 10.79
N ASP A 123 14.64 -17.74 11.65
CA ASP A 123 15.44 -17.63 12.88
C ASP A 123 16.95 -17.60 12.60
N GLU A 124 17.36 -18.06 11.42
CA GLU A 124 18.76 -18.11 10.97
C GLU A 124 19.17 -16.82 10.23
N GLU A 125 18.22 -15.95 9.89
CA GLU A 125 18.49 -14.72 9.13
C GLU A 125 19.26 -13.70 10.01
N PRO A 126 20.53 -13.37 9.68
CA PRO A 126 21.36 -12.54 10.54
C PRO A 126 20.84 -11.09 10.63
N ASP A 127 20.18 -10.61 9.58
CA ASP A 127 19.75 -9.22 9.44
C ASP A 127 18.28 -8.97 9.85
N LEU A 128 17.64 -9.93 10.52
CA LEU A 128 16.28 -9.72 11.04
C LEU A 128 16.29 -8.61 12.11
N LEU A 129 15.40 -7.62 11.95
CA LEU A 129 15.25 -6.52 12.89
C LEU A 129 14.38 -6.93 14.09
N TYR A 130 14.50 -6.19 15.20
CA TYR A 130 13.71 -6.39 16.43
C TYR A 130 13.90 -7.77 17.08
N LYS A 131 15.13 -8.29 17.07
CA LYS A 131 15.49 -9.57 17.69
C LYS A 131 15.46 -9.48 19.22
N THR A 132 15.85 -8.33 19.76
CA THR A 132 15.99 -8.15 21.20
C THR A 132 14.72 -7.59 21.83
N ARG A 133 14.49 -7.93 23.11
CA ARG A 133 13.38 -7.35 23.90
C ARG A 133 13.50 -5.83 24.05
N GLU A 134 14.72 -5.32 24.05
CA GLU A 134 14.98 -3.89 24.14
C GLU A 134 14.50 -3.15 22.88
N GLU A 135 14.89 -3.61 21.68
CA GLU A 135 14.42 -3.04 20.42
C GLU A 135 12.89 -3.13 20.29
N GLN A 136 12.30 -4.26 20.70
CA GLN A 136 10.84 -4.44 20.73
C GLN A 136 10.18 -3.47 21.71
N GLY A 137 10.77 -3.26 22.89
CA GLY A 137 10.29 -2.30 23.89
C GLY A 137 10.35 -0.86 23.40
N GLN A 138 11.40 -0.49 22.69
CA GLN A 138 11.54 0.83 22.07
C GLN A 138 10.46 1.06 21.00
N LEU A 139 10.21 0.07 20.13
CA LEU A 139 9.12 0.14 19.15
C LEU A 139 7.76 0.27 19.85
N LEU A 140 7.52 -0.50 20.92
CA LEU A 140 6.28 -0.41 21.68
C LEU A 140 6.09 0.98 22.29
N GLN A 141 7.13 1.58 22.85
CA GLN A 141 7.06 2.95 23.37
C GLN A 141 6.72 3.97 22.29
N GLN A 142 7.30 3.82 21.08
CA GLN A 142 6.94 4.67 19.94
C GLN A 142 5.47 4.51 19.55
N VAL A 143 4.95 3.28 19.54
CA VAL A 143 3.54 3.00 19.24
C VAL A 143 2.63 3.59 20.32
N LEU A 144 2.98 3.47 21.60
CA LEU A 144 2.21 4.06 22.70
C LEU A 144 2.22 5.60 22.70
N ALA A 145 3.27 6.20 22.15
CA ALA A 145 3.37 7.65 21.98
C ALA A 145 2.72 8.15 20.69
N ALA A 146 2.40 7.26 19.74
CA ALA A 146 1.74 7.60 18.50
C ALA A 146 0.28 8.03 18.77
N SER A 147 -0.24 8.86 17.88
CA SER A 147 -1.59 9.41 18.01
C SER A 147 -2.59 8.60 17.19
N ASP A 148 -3.87 8.70 17.53
CA ASP A 148 -4.94 8.04 16.76
C ASP A 148 -4.97 8.48 15.28
N ILE A 149 -4.40 9.65 14.96
CA ILE A 149 -4.27 10.16 13.59
C ILE A 149 -3.39 9.23 12.74
N ASP A 150 -2.38 8.61 13.34
CA ASP A 150 -1.48 7.67 12.66
C ASP A 150 -2.18 6.34 12.32
N CYS A 151 -3.34 6.08 12.94
CA CYS A 151 -4.19 4.92 12.67
C CYS A 151 -5.32 5.20 11.68
N GLU A 152 -5.57 6.46 11.31
CA GLU A 152 -6.57 6.78 10.30
C GLU A 152 -6.07 6.40 8.90
N ASP A 153 -6.90 5.69 8.15
CA ASP A 153 -6.66 5.44 6.73
C ASP A 153 -6.47 6.77 5.98
N GLU A 154 -5.48 6.83 5.08
CA GLU A 154 -5.32 7.97 4.18
C GLU A 154 -6.63 8.22 3.42
N ARG A 155 -7.20 9.42 3.56
CA ARG A 155 -8.37 9.84 2.78
C ARG A 155 -7.96 9.97 1.32
N ILE A 156 -8.41 9.02 0.51
CA ILE A 156 -8.24 9.07 -0.93
C ILE A 156 -9.21 10.12 -1.50
N PRO A 157 -8.75 11.09 -2.31
CA PRO A 157 -9.62 12.01 -3.02
C PRO A 157 -10.66 11.23 -3.84
N GLY A 158 -11.95 11.48 -3.60
CA GLY A 158 -13.06 10.81 -4.28
C GLY A 158 -13.72 9.65 -3.50
N GLU A 159 -13.15 9.17 -2.39
CA GLU A 159 -13.77 8.12 -1.53
C GLU A 159 -14.65 8.71 -0.41
N GLY A 160 -15.35 9.81 -0.70
CA GLY A 160 -16.19 10.54 0.25
C GLY A 160 -17.68 10.36 -0.01
N GLY A 161 -18.26 9.21 0.34
CA GLY A 161 -19.70 9.11 0.56
C GLY A 161 -20.09 9.79 1.88
N PRO A 162 -21.26 10.45 1.99
CA PRO A 162 -21.61 11.23 3.16
C PRO A 162 -21.79 10.31 4.37
N ARG A 163 -20.87 10.39 5.34
CA ARG A 163 -21.12 9.85 6.68
C ARG A 163 -21.95 10.85 7.47
N SER A 164 -23.14 10.39 7.84
CA SER A 164 -24.05 11.00 8.81
C SER A 164 -23.29 11.47 10.06
N GLY A 165 -23.22 12.78 10.30
CA GLY A 165 -22.78 13.31 11.60
C GLY A 165 -21.99 14.62 11.65
N GLY A 166 -21.93 15.44 10.58
CA GLY A 166 -21.17 16.70 10.58
C GLY A 166 -22.01 17.92 10.23
N SER A 167 -21.99 18.93 11.11
CA SER A 167 -22.68 20.23 11.03
C SER A 167 -22.65 20.88 9.64
N VAL A 168 -23.85 21.19 9.11
CA VAL A 168 -24.03 21.93 7.85
C VAL A 168 -23.69 23.40 8.06
N THR A 169 -22.52 23.84 7.58
CA THR A 169 -22.21 25.27 7.48
C THR A 169 -22.55 25.75 6.07
N ARG A 170 -23.67 26.48 5.92
CA ARG A 170 -24.03 27.13 4.65
C ARG A 170 -23.06 28.26 4.36
N ARG A 171 -22.21 28.13 3.33
CA ARG A 171 -21.56 29.27 2.68
C ARG A 171 -22.41 29.70 1.47
N VAL A 172 -22.75 30.98 1.42
CA VAL A 172 -23.41 31.60 0.28
C VAL A 172 -22.38 31.72 -0.84
N GLY A 173 -22.61 31.01 -1.95
CA GLY A 173 -21.76 30.99 -3.15
C GLY A 173 -22.55 31.41 -4.38
N ASN A 174 -21.88 32.18 -5.23
CA ASN A 174 -22.39 32.83 -6.43
C ASN A 174 -22.86 31.80 -7.50
N LEU A 175 -23.84 32.15 -8.33
CA LEU A 175 -24.59 31.24 -9.23
C LEU A 175 -23.74 30.44 -10.25
N ALA A 176 -22.45 30.77 -10.41
CA ALA A 176 -21.52 30.12 -11.33
C ALA A 176 -20.98 28.76 -10.85
N SER A 177 -21.10 28.41 -9.55
CA SER A 177 -20.56 27.16 -9.00
C SER A 177 -21.45 25.92 -9.19
N LEU A 178 -22.58 26.04 -9.91
CA LEU A 178 -23.54 24.96 -10.15
C LEU A 178 -23.22 24.13 -11.41
N SER A 179 -22.25 24.52 -12.23
CA SER A 179 -21.98 23.88 -13.53
C SER A 179 -20.96 22.72 -13.48
N GLY A 180 -20.46 22.33 -12.30
CA GLY A 180 -19.57 21.16 -12.17
C GLY A 180 -18.26 21.24 -12.97
N ALA A 181 -17.90 22.43 -13.47
CA ALA A 181 -16.74 22.65 -14.32
C ALA A 181 -15.44 22.93 -13.53
N ASP A 182 -15.54 23.13 -12.20
CA ASP A 182 -14.38 23.44 -11.35
C ASP A 182 -13.67 22.19 -10.79
N ASP A 183 -14.15 20.98 -11.07
CA ASP A 183 -13.62 19.73 -10.50
C ASP A 183 -12.26 19.29 -11.10
N ALA A 184 -11.67 20.11 -11.98
CA ALA A 184 -10.39 19.85 -12.64
C ALA A 184 -9.30 20.91 -12.36
N VAL A 185 -9.46 21.77 -11.35
CA VAL A 185 -8.38 22.70 -10.97
C VAL A 185 -7.39 22.00 -10.02
N TYR A 186 -6.41 21.35 -10.62
CA TYR A 186 -5.27 20.75 -9.94
C TYR A 186 -4.39 21.86 -9.34
N TYR A 187 -4.55 22.14 -8.04
CA TYR A 187 -3.65 23.06 -7.33
C TYR A 187 -2.28 22.40 -7.13
N GLU A 188 -1.32 22.72 -8.00
CA GLU A 188 0.07 22.35 -7.81
C GLU A 188 0.70 23.23 -6.72
N TYR A 189 0.79 22.69 -5.49
CA TYR A 189 1.57 23.32 -4.43
C TYR A 189 3.06 23.21 -4.75
N LYS A 190 3.64 24.26 -5.35
CA LYS A 190 5.10 24.43 -5.39
C LYS A 190 5.64 24.61 -3.97
N LYS A 191 6.25 23.57 -3.41
CA LYS A 191 7.06 23.69 -2.19
C LYS A 191 8.50 24.12 -2.53
N PRO A 192 9.15 24.90 -1.64
CA PRO A 192 10.53 25.33 -1.83
C PRO A 192 11.49 24.13 -1.82
N ALA A 193 12.48 24.19 -2.70
CA ALA A 193 13.44 23.13 -2.96
C ALA A 193 14.45 22.96 -1.80
N ASN A 194 14.08 22.35 -0.67
CA ASN A 194 15.08 21.85 0.30
C ASN A 194 14.60 20.94 1.45
N LEU A 195 13.66 20.00 1.25
CA LEU A 195 13.33 19.02 2.31
C LEU A 195 13.31 17.58 1.78
N ASN A 196 14.20 16.77 2.36
CA ASN A 196 14.25 15.31 2.34
C ASN A 196 13.97 14.62 0.99
N LYS A 197 14.98 14.65 0.11
CA LYS A 197 15.02 13.78 -1.07
C LYS A 197 14.85 12.32 -0.67
N HIS A 198 13.89 11.67 -1.29
CA HIS A 198 13.51 10.28 -1.08
C HIS A 198 14.73 9.33 -1.21
N PRO A 199 14.79 8.21 -0.44
CA PRO A 199 15.98 7.36 -0.32
C PRO A 199 16.54 6.84 -1.66
N LEU A 200 15.67 6.65 -2.65
CA LEU A 200 16.04 6.27 -4.02
C LEU A 200 17.10 7.22 -4.59
N PHE A 201 16.94 8.54 -4.41
CA PHE A 201 17.82 9.55 -5.00
C PHE A 201 19.13 9.78 -4.24
N LYS A 202 19.26 9.21 -3.03
CA LYS A 202 20.53 9.20 -2.29
C LYS A 202 21.48 8.11 -2.79
N LYS A 203 20.93 7.02 -3.35
CA LYS A 203 21.70 5.83 -3.77
C LYS A 203 22.34 5.93 -5.16
N PHE A 204 22.01 6.97 -5.93
CA PHE A 204 22.48 7.15 -7.32
C PHE A 204 23.33 8.42 -7.53
N ARG A 205 23.85 9.02 -6.45
CA ARG A 205 24.91 10.02 -6.58
C ARG A 205 26.26 9.32 -6.62
N TYR A 206 26.86 9.29 -7.80
CA TYR A 206 28.32 9.29 -7.94
C TYR A 206 28.80 10.73 -7.87
#